data_AF-A0A9X9EQ21-F1
#
_entry.id   AF-A0A9X9EQ21-F1
#
_cell.length_a   1.000
_cell.length_b   1.000
_cell.length_c   1.000
_cell.angle_alpha   90.00
_cell.angle_beta   90.00
_cell.angle_gamma   90.00
#
_symmetry.space_group_name_H-M   'P 1'
#
loop_
_entity.id
_entity.type
_entity.pdbx_description
1 polymer ?
#
loop_
_entity_poly.entity_id
_entity_poly.type
_entity_poly.pdbx_seq_one_letter_code
_entity_poly.pdbx_strand_id
1 'polypeptide(L)' 'MTTSIKKCTLDDSRILQEISYETFNETFKHQNSPENMNAYLERAFNLNQIEKELSNISSQFFFVY' A
#
# COMPACT_ATOMS: atom_id res chain seq x y z
N MET A 1 -16.90 0.94 -20.31
CA MET A 1 -16.28 0.31 -19.14
C MET A 1 -16.92 0.92 -17.90
N THR A 2 -17.28 0.11 -16.92
CA THR A 2 -17.88 0.61 -15.67
C THR A 2 -16.82 0.56 -14.59
N THR A 3 -16.34 1.72 -14.18
CA THR A 3 -15.38 1.83 -13.07
C THR A 3 -16.11 1.60 -11.75
N SER A 4 -15.51 0.81 -10.85
CA SER A 4 -16.07 0.57 -9.51
C SER A 4 -15.06 0.89 -8.42
N ILE A 5 -15.55 1.38 -7.28
CA ILE A 5 -14.74 1.70 -6.10
C ILE A 5 -15.18 0.77 -4.97
N LYS A 6 -14.24 0.02 -4.40
CA LYS A 6 -14.48 -0.94 -3.31
C LYS A 6 -13.67 -0.54 -2.08
N LYS A 7 -14.31 -0.48 -0.91
CA LYS A 7 -13.61 -0.29 0.38
C LYS A 7 -12.79 -1.54 0.70
N CYS A 8 -11.54 -1.37 1.07
CA CYS A 8 -10.67 -2.47 1.48
C CYS A 8 -11.05 -3.00 2.88
N THR A 9 -10.92 -4.31 3.06
CA THR A 9 -11.01 -4.98 4.37
C THR A 9 -9.66 -5.58 4.75
N LEU A 10 -9.57 -6.22 5.92
CA LEU A 10 -8.37 -6.96 6.33
C LEU A 10 -8.02 -8.10 5.36
N ASP A 11 -9.00 -8.68 4.66
CA ASP A 11 -8.75 -9.72 3.65
C ASP A 11 -8.01 -9.19 2.42
N ASP A 12 -8.09 -7.88 2.18
CA ASP A 12 -7.43 -7.20 1.07
C ASP A 12 -5.98 -6.78 1.44
N SER A 13 -5.48 -7.07 2.65
CA SER A 13 -4.19 -6.57 3.17
C SER A 13 -2.98 -6.91 2.30
N ARG A 14 -2.93 -8.13 1.75
CA ARG A 14 -1.84 -8.56 0.86
C ARG A 14 -1.85 -7.83 -0.48
N ILE A 15 -3.05 -7.67 -1.05
CA ILE A 15 -3.23 -6.93 -2.32
C ILE A 15 -2.86 -5.46 -2.11
N LEU A 16 -3.29 -4.88 -0.97
CA LEU A 16 -2.98 -3.50 -0.63
C LEU A 16 -1.48 -3.31 -0.43
N GLN A 17 -0.80 -4.24 0.24
CA GLN A 17 0.67 -4.24 0.36
C GLN A 17 1.35 -4.25 -1.00
N GLU A 18 0.98 -5.18 -1.89
CA GLU A 18 1.60 -5.35 -3.20
C GLU A 18 1.47 -4.07 -4.05
N ILE A 19 0.25 -3.56 -4.22
CA ILE A 19 -0.01 -2.35 -4.99
C ILE A 19 0.69 -1.13 -4.37
N SER A 20 0.67 -1.00 -3.04
CA SER A 20 1.33 0.12 -2.35
C SER A 20 2.86 0.08 -2.55
N TYR A 21 3.45 -1.12 -2.48
CA TYR A 21 4.88 -1.31 -2.71
C TYR A 21 5.25 -0.95 -4.15
N GLU A 22 4.55 -1.52 -5.14
CA GLU A 22 4.84 -1.33 -6.55
C GLU A 22 4.70 0.13 -6.96
N THR A 23 3.55 0.74 -6.68
CA THR A 23 3.25 2.11 -7.10
C THR A 23 4.19 3.14 -6.46
N PHE A 24 4.53 2.96 -5.18
CA PHE A 24 5.48 3.84 -4.49
C PHE A 24 6.89 3.66 -5.04
N ASN A 25 7.34 2.41 -5.21
CA ASN A 25 8.67 2.11 -5.75
C ASN A 25 8.82 2.67 -7.16
N GLU A 26 7.86 2.44 -8.07
CA GLU A 26 7.91 2.98 -9.43
C GLU A 26 8.02 4.50 -9.47
N THR A 27 7.27 5.18 -8.60
CA THR A 27 7.25 6.64 -8.53
C THR A 27 8.57 7.22 -8.01
N PHE A 28 9.15 6.60 -6.99
CA PHE A 28 10.22 7.24 -6.21
C PHE A 28 11.60 6.58 -6.35
N LYS A 29 11.73 5.38 -6.95
CA LYS A 29 13.02 4.66 -7.07
C LYS A 29 14.11 5.48 -7.77
N HIS A 30 13.74 6.29 -8.76
CA HIS A 30 14.71 7.10 -9.52
C HIS A 30 15.19 8.34 -8.77
N GLN A 31 14.54 8.71 -7.67
CA GLN A 31 14.85 9.89 -6.85
C GLN A 31 15.55 9.52 -5.54
N ASN A 32 15.78 8.23 -5.28
CA ASN A 32 16.32 7.71 -4.02
C ASN A 32 17.43 6.71 -4.28
N SER A 33 18.32 6.52 -3.30
CA SER A 33 19.23 5.38 -3.34
C SER A 33 18.45 4.08 -3.14
N PRO A 34 18.93 2.93 -3.68
CA PRO A 34 18.29 1.63 -3.46
C PRO A 34 18.09 1.31 -1.98
N GLU A 35 19.06 1.67 -1.13
CA GLU A 35 19.03 1.41 0.31
C GLU A 35 17.92 2.21 0.99
N ASN A 36 17.81 3.51 0.69
CA ASN A 36 16.76 4.36 1.25
C ASN A 36 15.37 3.92 0.78
N MET A 37 15.25 3.52 -0.49
CA MET A 37 13.99 3.03 -1.04
C MET A 37 13.57 1.74 -0.35
N ASN A 38 14.46 0.75 -0.28
CA ASN A 38 14.16 -0.54 0.36
C ASN A 38 13.81 -0.38 1.83
N ALA A 39 14.59 0.42 2.58
CA ALA A 39 14.32 0.67 4.00
C ALA A 39 12.96 1.34 4.22
N TYR A 40 12.54 2.25 3.33
CA TYR A 40 11.21 2.84 3.40
C TYR A 40 10.12 1.82 3.11
N LEU A 41 10.24 1.06 2.01
CA LEU A 41 9.22 0.11 1.58
C LEU A 41 9.00 -1.00 2.61
N GLU A 42 10.07 -1.55 3.19
CA GLU A 42 9.97 -2.57 4.24
C GLU A 42 9.30 -2.02 5.51
N ARG A 43 9.60 -0.78 5.88
CA ARG A 43 9.02 -0.16 7.08
C ARG A 43 7.57 0.28 6.90
N ALA A 44 7.25 0.90 5.77
CA ALA A 44 5.94 1.49 5.50
C ALA A 44 4.91 0.45 5.06
N PHE A 45 5.33 -0.54 4.25
CA PHE A 45 4.42 -1.49 3.62
C PHE A 45 4.61 -2.93 4.09
N ASN A 46 5.24 -3.18 5.25
CA ASN A 46 5.13 -4.51 5.85
C ASN A 46 3.68 -4.81 6.24
N LEU A 47 3.34 -6.09 6.27
CA LEU A 47 1.96 -6.54 6.45
C LEU A 47 1.36 -6.07 7.78
N ASN A 48 2.15 -6.07 8.86
CA ASN A 48 1.69 -5.62 10.17
C ASN A 48 1.30 -4.13 10.16
N GLN A 49 2.04 -3.29 9.45
CA GLN A 49 1.74 -1.87 9.31
C GLN A 49 0.45 -1.67 8.49
N ILE A 50 0.30 -2.40 7.38
CA ILE A 50 -0.92 -2.35 6.54
C ILE A 50 -2.16 -2.81 7.33
N GLU A 51 -2.07 -3.92 8.04
CA GLU A 51 -3.20 -4.43 8.87
C GLU A 51 -3.57 -3.46 9.99
N LYS A 52 -2.57 -2.80 10.59
CA LYS A 52 -2.80 -1.75 11.59
C LYS A 52 -3.52 -0.54 11.01
N GLU A 53 -3.17 -0.12 9.79
CA GLU A 53 -3.83 0.98 9.09
C GLU A 53 -5.25 0.64 8.66
N LEU A 54 -5.48 -0.58 8.15
CA LEU A 54 -6.81 -1.09 7.80
C LEU A 54 -7.72 -1.24 9.02
N SER A 55 -7.15 -1.55 10.19
CA SER A 55 -7.89 -1.67 11.46
C SER A 55 -8.15 -0.32 12.13
N ASN A 56 -7.57 0.77 11.64
CA ASN A 56 -7.77 2.09 12.22
C ASN A 56 -9.14 2.65 11.82
N ILE A 57 -10.03 2.83 12.81
CA ILE A 57 -11.39 3.36 12.59
C ILE A 57 -11.42 4.76 11.96
N SER A 58 -10.33 5.52 12.08
CA SER A 58 -10.16 6.85 11.50
C SER A 58 -9.45 6.83 10.14
N SER A 59 -9.26 5.67 9.53
CA SER A 59 -8.64 5.49 8.22
C SER A 59 -9.51 4.61 7.32
N GLN A 60 -9.48 4.89 6.01
CA GLN A 60 -10.23 4.12 5.03
C GLN A 60 -9.42 4.03 3.74
N PHE A 61 -9.38 2.83 3.16
CA PHE A 61 -8.68 2.53 1.92
C PHE A 61 -9.67 2.01 0.90
N PHE A 62 -9.43 2.30 -0.38
CA PHE A 62 -10.31 1.92 -1.47
C PHE A 62 -9.48 1.48 -2.69
N PHE A 63 -9.96 0.44 -3.37
CA PHE A 63 -9.49 0.05 -4.70
C PHE A 63 -10.43 0.55 -5.79
N VAL A 64 -9.86 0.75 -6.97
CA VAL A 64 -10.57 1.11 -8.21
C VAL A 64 -10.37 -0.02 -9.22
N TYR A 65 -11.46 -0.52 -9.81
CA TYR A 65 -11.47 -1.56 -10.87
C TYR A 65 -12.10 -1.04 -12.15
#